data_AF-A0AAW4J029-F1
#
_entry.id   AF-A0AAW4J029-F1
#
_cell.length_a   1.000
_cell.length_b   1.000
_cell.length_c   1.000
_cell.angle_alpha   90.00
_cell.angle_beta   90.00
_cell.angle_gamma   90.00
#
_symmetry.space_group_name_H-M   'P 1'
#
loop_
_entity.id
_entity.type
_entity.pdbx_description
1 polymer ?
#
loop_
_entity_poly.entity_id
_entity_poly.type
_entity_poly.pdbx_seq_one_letter_code
_entity_poly.pdbx_strand_id
1 'polypeptide(L)' 'MKNDKVIKNNILQGDYKRIVLETDEKDPITLATISNDTVTVKEGYRIRMLPN' A
#
# COMPACT_ATOMS: atom_id res chain seq x y z
N MET A 1 -10.25 14.26 12.62
CA MET A 1 -8.91 13.98 12.03
C MET A 1 -8.83 12.48 11.84
N LYS A 2 -8.65 11.99 10.60
CA LYS A 2 -8.51 10.54 10.35
C LYS A 2 -7.18 10.10 10.93
N ASN A 3 -7.22 9.20 11.91
CA ASN A 3 -6.02 8.60 12.49
C ASN A 3 -5.52 7.53 11.53
N ASP A 4 -4.67 7.94 10.58
CA ASP A 4 -4.02 6.99 9.69
C ASP A 4 -3.07 6.12 10.53
N LYS A 5 -3.42 4.85 10.65
CA LYS A 5 -2.68 3.88 11.45
C LYS A 5 -1.41 3.50 10.71
N VAL A 6 -0.28 4.10 11.10
CA VAL A 6 1.04 3.72 10.56
C VAL A 6 1.45 2.37 11.15
N ILE A 7 1.47 1.32 10.32
CA ILE A 7 1.97 0.00 10.69
C ILE A 7 3.46 -0.05 10.34
N LYS A 8 4.35 0.02 11.34
CA LYS A 8 5.80 -0.09 11.16
C LYS A 8 6.26 -1.53 11.31
N ASN A 9 6.53 -2.22 10.21
CA ASN A 9 7.22 -3.51 10.10
C ASN A 9 7.98 -3.51 8.78
N ASN A 10 9.07 -4.28 8.58
CA ASN A 10 9.70 -4.44 7.26
C ASN A 10 8.74 -5.17 6.30
N ILE A 11 7.86 -4.41 5.63
CA ILE A 11 6.69 -4.94 4.90
C ILE A 11 7.11 -5.66 3.61
N LEU A 12 8.05 -5.08 2.87
CA LEU A 12 8.63 -5.72 1.69
C LEU A 12 9.97 -6.35 2.08
N GLN A 13 10.16 -7.62 1.72
CA GLN A 13 11.42 -8.33 1.84
C GLN A 13 11.90 -8.67 0.41
N GLY A 14 13.18 -8.43 0.09
CA GLY A 14 13.76 -8.71 -1.24
C GLY A 14 13.91 -7.50 -2.16
N ASP A 15 13.73 -7.70 -3.47
CA ASP A 15 14.15 -6.76 -4.53
C ASP A 15 13.23 -5.54 -4.76
N TYR A 16 12.07 -5.50 -4.10
CA TYR A 16 11.07 -4.46 -4.32
C TYR A 16 11.11 -3.40 -3.22
N LYS A 17 11.30 -2.13 -3.60
CA LYS A 17 11.27 -0.99 -2.67
C LYS A 17 9.87 -0.41 -2.46
N ARG A 18 8.98 -0.61 -3.44
CA ARG A 18 7.62 -0.05 -3.44
C ARG A 18 6.73 -0.84 -4.38
N ILE A 19 5.50 -1.12 -3.96
CA ILE A 19 4.41 -1.62 -4.79
C ILE A 19 3.33 -0.54 -4.86
N VAL A 20 2.86 -0.22 -6.07
CA VAL A 20 1.75 0.71 -6.30
C VAL A 20 0.63 -0.07 -6.97
N LEU A 21 -0.57 -0.01 -6.40
CA LEU A 21 -1.77 -0.56 -7.00
C LEU A 21 -2.56 0.61 -7.59
N GLU A 22 -2.86 0.53 -8.88
CA GLU A 22 -3.60 1.54 -9.62
C GLU A 22 -4.65 0.92 -10.54
N THR A 23 -5.65 1.71 -10.94
CA THR A 23 -6.61 1.32 -11.97
C THR A 23 -5.96 1.38 -13.35
N ASP A 24 -6.29 0.43 -14.20
CA ASP A 24 -5.84 0.39 -15.60
C ASP A 24 -6.83 1.17 -16.49
N GLU A 25 -6.88 2.48 -16.27
CA GLU A 25 -7.75 3.42 -16.99
C GLU A 25 -6.89 4.56 -17.57
N LYS A 26 -7.44 5.31 -18.53
CA LYS A 26 -6.74 6.44 -19.18
C LYS A 26 -6.17 7.44 -18.17
N ASP A 27 -6.90 7.67 -17.08
CA ASP A 27 -6.49 8.50 -15.95
C ASP A 27 -6.39 7.60 -14.70
N PRO A 28 -5.22 6.98 -14.46
CA PRO A 28 -5.08 5.97 -13.43
C PRO A 28 -5.22 6.56 -12.02
N ILE A 29 -5.87 5.82 -11.14
CA ILE A 29 -6.10 6.19 -9.76
C ILE A 29 -5.33 5.24 -8.86
N THR A 30 -4.45 5.78 -8.01
CA THR A 30 -3.77 4.98 -6.98
C THR A 30 -4.77 4.48 -5.92
N LEU A 31 -4.89 3.17 -5.81
CA LEU A 31 -5.70 2.47 -4.82
C LEU A 31 -4.90 2.16 -3.56
N ALA A 32 -3.60 1.91 -3.70
CA ALA A 32 -2.71 1.76 -2.57
C ALA A 32 -1.23 1.95 -2.94
N THR A 33 -0.44 2.27 -1.92
CA THR A 33 1.03 2.23 -1.97
C THR A 33 1.52 1.41 -0.79
N ILE A 34 2.41 0.45 -1.06
CA ILE A 34 3.08 -0.38 -0.06
C ILE A 34 4.58 -0.09 -0.19
N SER A 35 5.19 0.42 0.87
CA SER A 35 6.64 0.59 1.00
C SER A 35 7.16 -0.32 2.11
N ASN A 36 8.47 -0.34 2.32
CA ASN A 36 9.09 -1.14 3.39
C ASN A 36 8.57 -0.80 4.78
N ASP A 37 8.10 0.42 5.00
CA ASP A 37 7.77 0.98 6.31
C ASP A 37 6.30 1.38 6.46
N THR A 38 5.56 1.49 5.36
CA THR A 38 4.18 1.99 5.36
C THR A 38 3.29 1.28 4.35
N VAL A 39 2.00 1.18 4.69
CA VAL A 39 0.94 0.84 3.73
C VAL A 39 -0.10 1.96 3.77
N THR A 40 -0.33 2.57 2.62
CA THR A 40 -1.39 3.57 2.42
C THR A 40 -2.45 2.98 1.51
N VAL A 41 -3.71 3.04 1.93
CA VAL A 41 -4.86 2.49 1.18
C VAL A 41 -5.89 3.59 0.98
N LYS A 42 -6.41 3.72 -0.24
CA LYS A 42 -7.49 4.65 -0.57
C LYS A 42 -8.77 4.27 0.21
N GLU A 43 -9.51 5.27 0.65
CA GLU A 43 -10.80 5.07 1.32
C GLU A 43 -11.75 4.20 0.48
N GLY A 44 -12.43 3.27 1.16
CA GLY A 44 -13.31 2.29 0.53
C GLY A 44 -12.62 0.99 0.11
N TYR A 45 -11.28 0.92 0.17
CA TYR A 45 -10.52 -0.28 -0.18
C TYR A 45 -9.85 -0.88 1.06
N ARG A 46 -9.53 -2.17 0.97
CA ARG A 46 -8.77 -2.90 1.99
C ARG A 46 -7.73 -3.78 1.33
N ILE A 47 -6.51 -3.73 1.86
CA ILE A 47 -5.45 -4.67 1.51
C ILE A 47 -5.27 -5.68 2.64
N ARG A 48 -5.02 -6.94 2.27
CA ARG A 48 -4.57 -7.99 3.18
C ARG A 48 -3.26 -8.56 2.62
N MET A 49 -2.25 -8.62 3.48
CA MET A 49 -0.95 -9.19 3.14
C MET A 49 -0.67 -10.31 4.14
N LEU A 50 -0.12 -11.41 3.65
CA LEU A 50 0.45 -12.47 4.47
C LEU A 50 1.96 -12.49 4.18
N PRO A 51 2.77 -11.81 5.01
CA PRO A 51 4.22 -11.94 4.90
C PRO A 51 4.66 -13.34 5.36
N ASN A 52 5.79 -13.81 4.81
CA ASN A 52 6.51 -14.99 5.31
C ASN A 52 7.28 -14.65 6.60
#